data_AF-A0A7C2KKS7-F1
#
_entry.id   AF-A0A7C2KKS7-F1
#
_cell.length_a   1.000
_cell.length_b   1.000
_cell.length_c   1.000
_cell.angle_alpha   90.00
_cell.angle_beta   90.00
_cell.angle_gamma   90.00
#
_symmetry.space_group_name_H-M   'P 1'
#
loop_
_entity.id
_entity.type
_entity.pdbx_description
1 polymer ?
#
loop_
_entity_poly.entity_id
_entity_poly.type
_entity_poly.pdbx_seq_one_letter_code
_entity_poly.pdbx_strand_id
1 'polypeptide(L)'
;MKPSHISAIWLRLASALTITLLLLLIIGSLLPVTPVSATIPNRQTWVHQPGTCPPALEGAVFGLAGDACGGTGTTFDTTQIYGHTLIRDAASPAAPCEAGRTTGLCYRMWYSGFDNVGVRRIGLALSPDGITWTRVVGPGPNGSVLGPGPTGTFDSANVSFPSVIRTPTGYLMWYTGGDGTT
;
A
#
# COMPACT_ATOMS: atom_id res chain seq x y z
N MET A 1 -36.25 5.35 72.78
CA MET A 1 -37.06 5.23 71.54
C MET A 1 -36.24 4.48 70.52
N LYS A 2 -36.76 3.37 69.99
CA LYS A 2 -36.02 2.39 69.15
C LYS A 2 -36.23 2.76 67.67
N PRO A 3 -35.19 2.86 66.81
CA PRO A 3 -35.37 3.21 65.40
C PRO A 3 -36.13 2.11 64.65
N SER A 4 -37.02 2.53 63.75
CA SER A 4 -37.95 1.69 63.00
C SER A 4 -37.25 0.84 61.91
N HIS A 5 -37.75 -0.38 61.73
CA HIS A 5 -37.24 -1.42 60.83
C HIS A 5 -37.18 -1.05 59.33
N ILE A 6 -37.67 0.12 58.92
CA ILE A 6 -37.87 0.49 57.51
C ILE A 6 -36.60 1.11 56.90
N SER A 7 -35.77 1.83 57.68
CA SER A 7 -34.56 2.49 57.17
C SER A 7 -33.44 1.49 56.80
N ALA A 8 -33.37 0.34 57.47
CA ALA A 8 -32.36 -0.68 57.22
C ALA A 8 -32.60 -1.50 55.93
N ILE A 9 -33.83 -1.51 55.40
CA ILE A 9 -34.20 -2.28 54.21
C ILE A 9 -33.82 -1.52 52.93
N TRP A 10 -33.99 -0.20 52.90
CA TRP A 10 -33.64 0.63 51.74
C TRP A 10 -32.13 0.80 51.53
N LEU A 11 -31.34 0.86 52.62
CA LEU A 11 -29.87 0.92 52.51
C LEU A 11 -29.26 -0.40 52.02
N ARG A 12 -29.94 -1.54 52.24
CA ARG A 12 -29.52 -2.87 51.75
C ARG A 12 -29.87 -3.12 50.28
N LEU A 13 -30.95 -2.52 49.78
CA LEU A 13 -31.37 -2.68 48.38
C LEU A 13 -30.57 -1.79 47.42
N ALA A 14 -30.25 -0.54 47.80
CA ALA A 14 -29.42 0.35 46.99
C ALA A 14 -27.94 -0.11 46.91
N SER A 15 -27.42 -0.69 47.99
CA SER A 15 -26.09 -1.31 48.04
C SER A 15 -26.04 -2.61 47.25
N ALA A 16 -27.07 -3.45 47.31
CA ALA A 16 -27.12 -4.68 46.49
C ALA A 16 -27.15 -4.38 44.98
N LEU A 17 -27.89 -3.35 44.55
CA LEU A 17 -27.99 -2.95 43.13
C LEU A 17 -26.69 -2.31 42.60
N THR A 18 -26.02 -1.49 43.42
CA THR A 18 -24.71 -0.91 43.05
C THR A 18 -23.60 -1.95 43.06
N ILE A 19 -23.61 -2.91 43.99
CA ILE A 19 -22.67 -4.03 44.00
C ILE A 19 -22.89 -4.94 42.79
N THR A 20 -24.13 -5.25 42.42
CA THR A 20 -24.41 -6.07 41.22
C THR A 20 -24.03 -5.35 39.92
N LEU A 21 -24.28 -4.05 39.81
CA LEU A 21 -23.89 -3.27 38.63
C LEU A 21 -22.36 -3.12 38.50
N LEU A 22 -21.65 -2.95 39.63
CA LEU A 22 -20.19 -2.92 39.66
C LEU A 22 -19.58 -4.30 39.34
N LEU A 23 -20.19 -5.40 39.83
CA LEU A 23 -19.78 -6.77 39.50
C LEU A 23 -19.95 -7.04 37.99
N LEU A 24 -21.06 -6.60 37.38
CA LEU A 24 -21.32 -6.76 35.95
C LEU A 24 -20.32 -5.98 35.07
N LEU A 25 -19.90 -4.76 35.49
CA LEU A 25 -18.86 -3.99 34.80
C LEU A 25 -17.45 -4.62 34.93
N ILE A 26 -17.14 -5.22 36.07
CA ILE A 26 -15.87 -5.92 36.30
C ILE A 26 -15.84 -7.25 35.51
N ILE A 27 -16.95 -7.98 35.44
CA ILE A 27 -17.05 -9.22 34.66
C ILE A 27 -16.94 -8.93 33.16
N GLY A 28 -17.50 -7.83 32.66
CA GLY A 28 -17.39 -7.43 31.25
C GLY A 28 -15.98 -7.01 30.81
N SER A 29 -15.10 -6.64 31.74
CA SER A 29 -13.72 -6.19 31.46
C SER A 29 -12.65 -7.24 31.75
N LEU A 30 -13.02 -8.38 32.37
CA LEU A 30 -12.14 -9.51 32.67
C LEU A 30 -12.24 -10.67 31.67
N LEU A 31 -13.16 -10.60 30.70
CA LEU A 31 -13.18 -11.56 29.60
C LEU A 31 -12.10 -11.14 28.61
N PRO A 32 -11.01 -11.92 28.43
CA PRO A 32 -10.12 -11.68 27.32
C PRO A 32 -10.97 -11.76 26.05
N VAL A 33 -10.99 -10.68 25.27
CA VAL A 33 -11.52 -10.75 23.91
C VAL A 33 -10.68 -11.80 23.22
N THR A 34 -11.25 -12.98 22.98
CA THR A 34 -10.59 -13.98 22.15
C THR A 34 -10.44 -13.34 20.77
N PRO A 35 -9.21 -13.14 20.28
CA PRO A 35 -9.05 -12.62 18.93
C PRO A 35 -9.76 -13.60 18.00
N VAL A 36 -10.80 -13.12 17.33
CA VAL A 36 -11.49 -13.89 16.31
C VAL A 36 -10.48 -14.05 15.18
N SER A 37 -9.78 -15.18 15.17
CA SER A 37 -8.96 -15.56 14.03
C SER A 37 -9.90 -15.82 12.86
N ALA A 38 -9.48 -15.43 11.65
CA ALA A 38 -10.22 -15.79 10.44
C ALA A 38 -10.39 -17.32 10.41
N THR A 39 -11.63 -17.79 10.60
CA THR A 39 -11.97 -19.23 10.61
C THR A 39 -12.04 -19.82 9.21
N ILE A 40 -12.07 -18.96 8.18
CA ILE A 40 -11.95 -19.34 6.78
C ILE A 40 -10.50 -19.06 6.35
N PRO A 41 -9.68 -20.11 6.09
CA PRO A 41 -8.37 -19.93 5.46
C PRO A 41 -8.52 -19.13 4.17
N ASN A 42 -7.54 -18.31 3.79
CA ASN A 42 -7.51 -17.63 2.50
C ASN A 42 -7.46 -18.67 1.36
N ARG A 43 -8.63 -19.18 0.94
CA ARG A 43 -8.82 -20.18 -0.12
C ARG A 43 -8.84 -19.56 -1.52
N GLN A 44 -8.13 -18.45 -1.72
CA GLN A 44 -7.90 -17.96 -3.07
C GLN A 44 -6.94 -18.93 -3.77
N THR A 45 -7.43 -19.62 -4.79
CA THR A 45 -6.58 -20.44 -5.65
C THR A 45 -5.67 -19.51 -6.45
N TRP A 46 -4.37 -19.56 -6.18
CA TRP A 46 -3.37 -18.85 -6.96
C TRP A 46 -2.58 -19.84 -7.81
N VAL A 47 -2.40 -19.51 -9.08
CA VAL A 47 -1.48 -20.22 -9.97
C VAL A 47 -0.23 -19.36 -10.07
N HIS A 48 0.93 -19.94 -9.76
CA HIS A 48 2.19 -19.28 -10.03
C HIS A 48 2.42 -19.25 -11.54
N GLN A 49 2.57 -18.06 -12.09
CA GLN A 49 2.97 -17.87 -13.48
C GLN A 49 4.40 -17.32 -13.49
N PRO A 50 5.39 -18.05 -14.02
CA PRO A 50 6.74 -17.54 -14.11
C PRO A 50 6.78 -16.35 -15.07
N GLY A 51 7.48 -15.30 -14.66
CA GLY A 51 7.74 -14.15 -15.50
C GLY A 51 8.79 -14.42 -16.57
N THR A 52 8.93 -13.45 -17.47
CA THR A 52 9.72 -13.54 -18.71
C THR A 52 11.11 -12.91 -18.59
N CYS A 53 11.49 -12.42 -17.40
CA CYS A 53 12.84 -11.92 -17.17
C CYS A 53 13.92 -13.00 -17.40
N PRO A 54 15.19 -12.61 -17.62
CA PRO A 54 16.30 -13.56 -17.69
C PRO A 54 16.34 -14.53 -16.51
N PRO A 55 16.84 -15.77 -16.69
CA PRO A 55 16.84 -16.81 -15.65
C PRO A 55 17.50 -16.39 -14.32
N ALA A 56 18.47 -15.47 -14.36
CA ALA A 56 19.13 -14.92 -13.17
C ALA A 56 18.16 -14.16 -12.24
N LEU A 57 16.97 -13.78 -12.73
CA LEU A 57 15.90 -13.14 -11.96
C LEU A 57 14.79 -14.12 -11.53
N GLU A 58 15.03 -15.43 -11.64
CA GLU A 58 14.23 -16.50 -11.02
C GLU A 58 12.71 -16.40 -11.25
N GLY A 59 12.29 -16.01 -12.46
CA GLY A 59 10.88 -15.91 -12.83
C GLY A 59 10.22 -14.57 -12.50
N ALA A 60 10.99 -13.51 -12.27
CA ALA A 60 10.45 -12.15 -12.21
C ALA A 60 9.78 -11.71 -13.54
N VAL A 61 8.85 -10.76 -13.45
CA VAL A 61 8.23 -10.06 -14.60
C VAL A 61 8.81 -8.66 -14.84
N PHE A 62 9.55 -8.14 -13.86
CA PHE A 62 10.17 -6.82 -13.90
C PHE A 62 11.39 -6.83 -12.97
N GLY A 63 12.56 -6.43 -13.49
CA GLY A 63 13.83 -6.38 -12.74
C GLY A 63 14.30 -4.95 -12.50
N LEU A 64 15.55 -4.75 -12.08
CA LEU A 64 16.17 -3.43 -11.96
C LEU A 64 16.53 -2.84 -13.33
N ALA A 65 16.76 -1.54 -13.38
CA ALA A 65 17.33 -0.91 -14.57
C ALA A 65 18.73 -1.49 -14.83
N GLY A 66 18.89 -2.14 -15.99
CA GLY A 66 20.12 -2.84 -16.38
C GLY A 66 19.99 -4.37 -16.40
N ASP A 67 18.97 -4.95 -15.77
CA ASP A 67 18.81 -6.42 -15.69
C ASP A 67 18.29 -7.08 -16.98
N ALA A 68 18.21 -6.32 -18.08
CA ALA A 68 17.53 -6.74 -19.31
C ALA A 68 16.08 -7.22 -19.07
N CYS A 69 15.40 -6.68 -18.05
CA CYS A 69 14.00 -6.95 -17.79
C CYS A 69 13.22 -5.70 -17.38
N GLY A 70 12.11 -5.41 -18.07
CA GLY A 70 11.31 -4.20 -17.86
C GLY A 70 11.66 -3.03 -18.79
N GLY A 71 12.45 -3.24 -19.85
CA GLY A 71 12.94 -2.18 -20.72
C GLY A 71 14.04 -1.31 -20.10
N THR A 72 14.39 -0.22 -20.78
CA THR A 72 15.52 0.68 -20.45
C THR A 72 15.08 2.14 -20.30
N GLY A 73 15.98 3.01 -19.85
CA GLY A 73 15.83 4.47 -19.93
C GLY A 73 15.66 5.18 -18.58
N THR A 74 15.40 4.45 -17.51
CA THR A 74 15.42 4.97 -16.14
C THR A 74 16.78 4.69 -15.50
N THR A 75 17.17 5.52 -14.53
CA THR A 75 18.40 5.33 -13.72
C THR A 75 18.15 5.48 -12.23
N PHE A 76 16.88 5.59 -11.81
CA PHE A 76 16.51 5.73 -10.40
C PHE A 76 16.22 4.39 -9.71
N ASP A 77 16.23 3.28 -10.43
CA ASP A 77 15.76 1.96 -9.99
C ASP A 77 16.83 0.89 -10.26
N THR A 78 18.07 1.21 -9.93
CA THR A 78 19.27 0.40 -10.23
C THR A 78 19.71 -0.49 -9.07
N THR A 79 19.24 -0.25 -7.85
CA THR A 79 19.64 -1.04 -6.67
C THR A 79 18.47 -1.77 -6.02
N GLN A 80 17.29 -1.16 -5.99
CA GLN A 80 16.07 -1.76 -5.46
C GLN A 80 14.85 -1.31 -6.24
N ILE A 81 13.86 -2.20 -6.33
CA ILE A 81 12.48 -1.90 -6.73
C ILE A 81 11.52 -2.55 -5.73
N TYR A 82 10.57 -1.78 -5.20
CA TYR A 82 9.54 -2.33 -4.30
C TYR A 82 8.30 -1.43 -4.23
N GLY A 83 7.29 -1.89 -3.48
CA GLY A 83 6.13 -1.08 -3.08
C GLY A 83 5.35 -0.58 -4.30
N HIS A 84 4.59 -1.48 -4.91
CA HIS A 84 3.90 -1.22 -6.16
C HIS A 84 2.38 -1.04 -6.00
N THR A 85 1.80 -0.22 -6.86
CA THR A 85 0.35 -0.25 -7.14
C THR A 85 0.13 -0.67 -8.58
N LEU A 86 -0.77 -1.63 -8.76
CA LEU A 86 -1.19 -2.12 -10.07
C LEU A 86 -2.60 -1.62 -10.41
N ILE A 87 -2.74 -0.93 -11.54
CA ILE A 87 -4.04 -0.59 -12.13
C ILE A 87 -4.21 -1.35 -13.44
N ARG A 88 -5.42 -1.89 -13.63
CA ARG A 88 -5.86 -2.52 -14.87
C ARG A 88 -6.98 -1.69 -15.47
N ASP A 89 -6.73 -1.08 -16.64
CA ASP A 89 -7.69 -0.22 -17.31
C ASP A 89 -7.59 -0.28 -18.84
N ALA A 90 -8.42 0.49 -19.54
CA ALA A 90 -8.33 0.63 -20.98
C ALA A 90 -7.30 1.70 -21.34
N ALA A 91 -6.47 1.39 -22.34
CA ALA A 91 -5.66 2.38 -23.04
C ALA A 91 -6.58 3.37 -23.77
N SER A 92 -6.16 4.62 -23.81
CA SER A 92 -6.87 5.70 -24.52
C SER A 92 -5.86 6.73 -25.04
N PRO A 93 -6.25 7.68 -25.90
CA PRO A 93 -5.38 8.80 -26.27
C PRO A 93 -4.90 9.63 -25.07
N ALA A 94 -5.72 9.75 -24.02
CA ALA A 94 -5.37 10.48 -22.79
C ALA A 94 -4.51 9.65 -21.82
N ALA A 95 -4.51 8.33 -21.95
CA ALA A 95 -3.67 7.42 -21.18
C ALA A 95 -3.19 6.27 -22.07
N PRO A 96 -2.20 6.49 -22.95
CA PRO A 96 -1.67 5.43 -23.79
C PRO A 96 -1.02 4.32 -22.94
N CYS A 97 -0.96 3.10 -23.47
CA CYS A 97 -0.18 2.00 -22.92
C CYS A 97 1.24 2.01 -23.53
N GLU A 98 1.96 0.89 -23.44
CA GLU A 98 3.30 0.77 -24.04
C GLU A 98 3.32 1.12 -25.53
N ALA A 99 4.45 1.66 -26.00
CA ALA A 99 4.64 2.11 -27.38
C ALA A 99 3.58 3.12 -27.90
N GLY A 100 2.90 3.83 -27.00
CA GLY A 100 1.87 4.82 -27.37
C GLY A 100 0.55 4.20 -27.80
N ARG A 101 0.32 2.92 -27.53
CA ARG A 101 -0.93 2.23 -27.88
C ARG A 101 -2.13 2.88 -27.19
N THR A 102 -3.17 3.25 -27.94
CA THR A 102 -4.32 4.03 -27.42
C THR A 102 -5.62 3.25 -27.29
N THR A 103 -5.60 1.93 -27.48
CA THR A 103 -6.79 1.06 -27.36
C THR A 103 -6.45 -0.29 -26.74
N GLY A 104 -7.48 -1.00 -26.26
CA GLY A 104 -7.33 -2.30 -25.62
C GLY A 104 -6.96 -2.21 -24.14
N LEU A 105 -6.72 -3.37 -23.54
CA LEU A 105 -6.37 -3.48 -22.12
C LEU A 105 -4.94 -2.95 -21.85
N CYS A 106 -4.75 -2.37 -20.67
CA CYS A 106 -3.47 -1.90 -20.18
C CYS A 106 -3.33 -2.21 -18.69
N TYR A 107 -2.18 -2.75 -18.32
CA TYR A 107 -1.73 -2.88 -16.95
C TYR A 107 -0.69 -1.78 -16.68
N ARG A 108 -0.79 -1.15 -15.51
CA ARG A 108 0.02 0.00 -15.15
C ARG A 108 0.54 -0.21 -13.74
N MET A 109 1.84 -0.18 -13.59
CA MET A 109 2.51 -0.37 -12.32
C MET A 109 3.24 0.91 -11.95
N TRP A 110 2.81 1.55 -10.86
CA TRP A 110 3.65 2.54 -10.17
C TRP A 110 4.46 1.81 -9.13
N TYR A 111 5.75 2.09 -9.05
CA TYR A 111 6.68 1.39 -8.18
C TYR A 111 7.71 2.35 -7.59
N SER A 112 8.24 2.02 -6.42
CA SER A 112 9.38 2.73 -5.82
C SER A 112 10.68 2.14 -6.36
N GLY A 113 11.64 2.98 -6.71
CA GLY A 113 12.97 2.59 -7.16
C GLY A 113 14.07 3.37 -6.45
N PHE A 114 15.23 2.73 -6.30
CA PHE A 114 16.42 3.30 -5.64
C PHE A 114 17.58 3.40 -6.62
N ASP A 115 18.22 4.57 -6.63
CA ASP A 115 19.48 4.74 -7.32
C ASP A 115 20.65 4.19 -6.48
N ASN A 116 21.86 4.32 -7.01
CA ASN A 116 23.08 3.86 -6.35
C ASN A 116 23.49 4.68 -5.11
N VAL A 117 22.87 5.83 -4.87
CA VAL A 117 23.10 6.67 -3.68
C VAL A 117 21.95 6.57 -2.67
N GLY A 118 20.95 5.72 -2.93
CA GLY A 118 19.85 5.42 -2.02
C GLY A 118 18.68 6.40 -2.09
N VAL A 119 18.63 7.30 -3.08
CA VAL A 119 17.50 8.21 -3.27
C VAL A 119 16.35 7.47 -3.91
N ARG A 120 15.18 7.56 -3.25
CA ARG A 120 13.96 6.86 -3.63
C ARG A 120 13.08 7.74 -4.49
N ARG A 121 12.63 7.18 -5.61
CA ARG A 121 11.72 7.83 -6.56
C ARG A 121 10.61 6.89 -6.97
N ILE A 122 9.54 7.43 -7.54
CA ILE A 122 8.42 6.63 -8.05
C ILE A 122 8.48 6.60 -9.57
N GLY A 123 8.46 5.40 -10.13
CA GLY A 123 8.38 5.13 -11.57
C GLY A 123 7.00 4.69 -12.03
N LEU A 124 6.90 4.52 -13.35
CA LEU A 124 5.77 3.89 -14.01
C LEU A 124 6.29 2.83 -15.00
N ALA A 125 5.63 1.69 -15.03
CA ALA A 125 5.77 0.68 -16.08
C ALA A 125 4.39 0.33 -16.64
N LEU A 126 4.35 -0.01 -17.93
CA LEU A 126 3.14 -0.37 -18.66
C LEU A 126 3.28 -1.79 -19.20
N SER A 127 2.16 -2.49 -19.32
CA SER A 127 2.13 -3.84 -19.84
C SER A 127 0.79 -4.13 -20.55
N PRO A 128 0.82 -4.86 -21.68
CA PRO A 128 -0.40 -5.30 -22.36
C PRO A 128 -1.06 -6.51 -21.69
N ASP A 129 -0.29 -7.31 -20.97
CA ASP A 129 -0.67 -8.65 -20.50
C ASP A 129 -0.46 -8.88 -18.99
N GLY A 130 0.19 -7.93 -18.30
CA GLY A 130 0.56 -8.03 -16.90
C GLY A 130 1.84 -8.84 -16.63
N ILE A 131 2.52 -9.32 -17.68
CA ILE A 131 3.70 -10.20 -17.61
C ILE A 131 4.89 -9.53 -18.27
N THR A 132 4.68 -8.92 -19.43
CA THR A 132 5.70 -8.21 -20.20
C THR A 132 5.60 -6.73 -19.91
N TRP A 133 6.57 -6.20 -19.17
CA TRP A 133 6.54 -4.83 -18.68
C TRP A 133 7.54 -3.94 -19.42
N THR A 134 7.16 -2.68 -19.64
CA THR A 134 8.01 -1.64 -20.23
C THR A 134 8.01 -0.42 -19.33
N ARG A 135 9.19 0.00 -18.87
CA ARG A 135 9.41 1.27 -18.17
C ARG A 135 8.93 2.46 -18.99
N VAL A 136 8.33 3.42 -18.31
CA VAL A 136 8.05 4.75 -18.84
C VAL A 136 9.11 5.70 -18.30
N VAL A 137 9.79 6.40 -19.21
CA VAL A 137 10.68 7.51 -18.84
C VAL A 137 9.80 8.71 -18.51
N GLY A 138 9.62 8.97 -17.22
CA GLY A 138 8.86 10.10 -16.71
C GLY A 138 9.64 11.42 -16.78
N PRO A 139 8.96 12.55 -16.52
CA PRO A 139 9.57 13.88 -16.59
C PRO A 139 10.44 14.23 -15.37
N GLY A 140 10.40 13.42 -14.32
CA GLY A 140 11.16 13.65 -13.10
C GLY A 140 12.64 13.25 -13.23
N PRO A 141 13.45 13.54 -12.21
CA PRO A 141 14.86 13.16 -12.19
C PRO A 141 15.05 11.67 -12.46
N ASN A 142 16.11 11.34 -13.20
CA ASN A 142 16.51 9.95 -13.48
C ASN A 142 15.43 9.11 -14.20
N GLY A 143 14.45 9.75 -14.86
CA GLY A 143 13.37 9.10 -15.58
C GLY A 143 12.19 8.66 -14.71
N SER A 144 12.13 9.14 -13.46
CA SER A 144 10.99 8.92 -12.55
C SER A 144 9.73 9.67 -13.01
N VAL A 145 8.54 9.21 -12.59
CA VAL A 145 7.30 10.00 -12.73
C VAL A 145 7.09 10.96 -11.57
N LEU A 146 7.70 10.66 -10.42
CA LEU A 146 7.77 11.56 -9.26
C LEU A 146 9.12 11.37 -8.56
N GLY A 147 9.85 12.46 -8.36
CA GLY A 147 11.10 12.52 -7.60
C GLY A 147 10.95 13.35 -6.33
N PRO A 148 12.03 13.53 -5.56
CA PRO A 148 12.02 14.33 -4.33
C PRO A 148 11.59 15.77 -4.59
N GLY A 149 10.93 16.36 -3.60
CA GLY A 149 10.51 17.76 -3.61
C GLY A 149 11.69 18.73 -3.42
N PRO A 150 11.44 20.05 -3.49
CA PRO A 150 12.44 21.07 -3.18
C PRO A 150 13.00 20.94 -1.76
N THR A 151 14.24 21.36 -1.55
CA THR A 151 14.87 21.38 -0.21
C THR A 151 13.97 22.03 0.84
N GLY A 152 13.78 21.35 1.97
CA GLY A 152 12.96 21.84 3.09
C GLY A 152 11.49 21.43 3.02
N THR A 153 11.05 20.70 1.99
CA THR A 153 9.74 20.03 2.01
C THR A 153 9.80 18.67 2.68
N PHE A 154 8.64 18.15 3.09
CA PHE A 154 8.49 16.86 3.78
C PHE A 154 9.00 15.66 2.97
N ASP A 155 9.12 15.81 1.65
CA ASP A 155 9.53 14.80 0.66
C ASP A 155 10.83 15.19 -0.06
N SER A 156 11.60 16.11 0.52
CA SER A 156 12.79 16.69 -0.12
C SER A 156 13.96 15.71 -0.31
N ALA A 157 13.98 14.59 0.41
CA ALA A 157 14.97 13.55 0.20
C ALA A 157 14.45 12.37 -0.63
N ASN A 158 13.20 11.95 -0.43
CA ASN A 158 12.67 10.69 -0.96
C ASN A 158 11.16 10.70 -1.16
N VAL A 159 10.70 9.98 -2.19
CA VAL A 159 9.29 9.61 -2.40
C VAL A 159 9.15 8.10 -2.63
N SER A 160 8.13 7.44 -2.05
CA SER A 160 7.97 5.98 -2.11
C SER A 160 6.52 5.54 -1.84
N PHE A 161 6.28 4.23 -1.96
CA PHE A 161 5.02 3.55 -1.63
C PHE A 161 3.78 4.20 -2.28
N PRO A 162 3.74 4.30 -3.62
CA PRO A 162 2.59 4.84 -4.32
C PRO A 162 1.35 3.98 -4.05
N SER A 163 0.25 4.65 -3.72
CA SER A 163 -1.12 4.13 -3.78
C SER A 163 -1.87 4.95 -4.82
N VAL A 164 -2.37 4.30 -5.86
CA VAL A 164 -2.94 4.96 -7.04
C VAL A 164 -4.37 4.49 -7.29
N ILE A 165 -5.24 5.40 -7.69
CA ILE A 165 -6.56 5.08 -8.25
C ILE A 165 -6.75 5.73 -9.62
N ARG A 166 -7.62 5.14 -10.43
CA ARG A 166 -8.09 5.76 -11.68
C ARG A 166 -9.15 6.82 -11.38
N THR A 167 -9.07 7.96 -12.04
CA THR A 167 -10.07 9.02 -12.04
C THR A 167 -10.60 9.27 -13.46
N PRO A 168 -11.69 10.04 -13.64
CA PRO A 168 -12.20 10.38 -14.98
C PRO A 168 -11.17 11.12 -15.86
N THR A 169 -10.28 11.90 -15.25
CA THR A 169 -9.31 12.75 -15.95
C THR A 169 -7.88 12.20 -15.93
N GLY A 170 -7.61 11.09 -15.22
CA GLY A 170 -6.27 10.52 -15.12
C GLY A 170 -6.13 9.58 -13.93
N TYR A 171 -5.13 9.85 -13.09
CA TYR A 171 -4.81 9.06 -11.91
C TYR A 171 -4.56 9.97 -10.73
N LEU A 172 -4.97 9.52 -9.54
CA LEU A 172 -4.65 10.18 -8.29
C LEU A 172 -3.73 9.26 -7.48
N MET A 173 -2.63 9.82 -6.98
CA MET A 173 -1.61 9.10 -6.24
C MET A 173 -1.46 9.69 -4.84
N TRP A 174 -1.50 8.82 -3.83
CA TRP A 174 -0.96 9.06 -2.50
C TRP A 174 0.42 8.40 -2.41
N TYR A 175 1.34 9.02 -1.70
CA TYR A 175 2.71 8.53 -1.57
C TYR A 175 3.28 8.89 -0.20
N THR A 176 4.34 8.19 0.18
CA THR A 176 5.16 8.53 1.34
C THR A 176 6.29 9.46 0.91
N GLY A 177 6.43 10.57 1.62
CA GLY A 177 7.59 11.46 1.52
C GLY A 177 8.52 11.30 2.72
N GLY A 178 9.80 11.57 2.53
CA GLY A 178 10.75 11.77 3.63
C GLY A 178 11.74 12.88 3.30
N ASP A 179 12.09 13.67 4.30
CA ASP A 179 13.04 14.78 4.21
C ASP A 179 14.49 14.36 4.55
N GLY A 180 14.68 13.09 4.93
CA GLY A 180 15.98 12.52 5.26
C GLY A 180 16.40 12.72 6.72
N THR A 181 15.52 13.26 7.57
CA THR A 181 15.81 13.54 8.98
C THR A 181 15.07 12.64 9.97
N THR A 182 14.07 11.88 9.50
CA THR A 182 13.25 10.93 10.28
C THR A 182 13.30 9.52 9.73
#